data_AF-A0ABD6BC38-F1
#
_entry.id   AF-A0ABD6BC38-F1
#
_cell.length_a   1.000
_cell.length_b   1.000
_cell.length_c   1.000
_cell.angle_alpha   90.00
_cell.angle_beta   90.00
_cell.angle_gamma   90.00
#
_symmetry.space_group_name_H-M   'P 1'
#
loop_
_entity.id
_entity.type
_entity.pdbx_description
1 polymer ?
#
loop_
_entity_poly.entity_id
_entity_poly.type
_entity_poly.pdbx_seq_one_letter_code
_entity_poly.pdbx_strand_id
1 'polypeptide(L)' 'MADECTLYGLPTPTAAVTATDVQGSFCCRSCLEVARAVADLDDVDQFVVDTRVVGDEHGVVRPATDGVLGIR' A
#
# COMPACT_ATOMS: atom_id res chain seq x y z
N MET A 1 -12.75 -10.42 -24.62
CA MET A 1 -11.82 -10.78 -23.54
C MET A 1 -11.67 -9.53 -22.71
N ALA A 2 -12.10 -9.55 -21.44
CA ALA A 2 -11.90 -8.42 -20.55
C ALA A 2 -10.47 -8.50 -20.01
N ASP A 3 -9.74 -7.39 -20.02
CA ASP A 3 -8.47 -7.30 -19.31
C ASP A 3 -8.69 -7.62 -17.84
N GLU A 4 -7.71 -8.20 -17.16
CA GLU A 4 -7.78 -8.47 -15.73
C GLU A 4 -7.15 -7.31 -14.94
N CYS A 5 -7.73 -7.01 -13.78
CA CYS A 5 -7.20 -6.01 -12.87
C CYS A 5 -5.82 -6.46 -12.41
N THR A 6 -4.80 -5.66 -12.64
CA THR A 6 -3.40 -5.97 -12.27
C THR A 6 -3.25 -6.23 -10.77
N LEU A 7 -4.10 -5.62 -9.94
CA LEU A 7 -3.99 -5.71 -8.48
C LEU A 7 -4.81 -6.86 -7.86
N TYR A 8 -6.05 -7.04 -8.31
CA TYR A 8 -6.97 -8.03 -7.73
C TYR A 8 -7.09 -9.32 -8.56
N GLY A 9 -6.58 -9.36 -9.80
CA GLY A 9 -6.75 -10.49 -10.71
C GLY A 9 -8.22 -10.74 -11.11
N LEU A 10 -9.08 -9.74 -10.96
CA LEU A 10 -10.50 -9.81 -11.29
C LEU A 10 -10.74 -9.25 -12.70
N PRO A 11 -11.74 -9.74 -13.44
CA PRO A 11 -12.08 -9.18 -14.74
C PRO A 11 -12.40 -7.68 -14.62
N THR A 12 -11.75 -6.86 -15.44
CA THR A 12 -12.01 -5.41 -15.46
C THR A 12 -13.35 -5.13 -16.15
N PRO A 13 -14.14 -4.18 -15.61
CA PRO A 13 -15.29 -3.66 -16.31
C PRO A 13 -14.86 -2.94 -17.59
N THR A 14 -15.79 -2.71 -18.51
CA THR A 14 -15.53 -2.12 -19.84
C THR A 14 -14.82 -0.77 -19.81
N ALA A 15 -14.91 -0.05 -18.69
CA ALA A 15 -14.20 1.20 -18.43
C ALA A 15 -13.09 0.97 -17.38
N ALA A 16 -12.06 0.20 -17.74
CA ALA A 16 -10.89 0.03 -16.89
C ALA A 16 -10.21 1.38 -16.64
N VAL A 17 -9.78 1.59 -15.40
CA VAL A 17 -9.01 2.76 -15.00
C VAL A 17 -7.55 2.52 -15.36
N THR A 18 -6.93 3.49 -16.03
CA THR A 18 -5.51 3.46 -16.44
C THR A 18 -4.86 4.80 -16.11
N ALA A 19 -3.53 4.82 -16.01
CA ALA A 19 -2.78 6.04 -15.79
C ALA A 19 -1.41 5.97 -16.47
N THR A 20 -0.78 7.12 -16.69
CA THR A 20 0.50 7.22 -17.41
C THR A 20 1.72 6.93 -16.52
N ASP A 21 1.55 7.08 -15.21
CA ASP A 21 2.57 6.96 -14.18
C ASP A 21 2.70 5.55 -13.61
N VAL A 22 1.72 4.67 -13.84
CA VAL A 22 1.73 3.28 -13.38
C VAL A 22 1.27 2.36 -14.50
N GLN A 23 2.02 1.29 -14.76
CA GLN A 23 1.67 0.29 -15.77
C GLN A 23 0.56 -0.65 -15.26
N GLY A 24 -0.48 -0.85 -16.06
CA GLY A 24 -1.54 -1.82 -15.80
C GLY A 24 -2.94 -1.32 -16.12
N SER A 25 -3.93 -2.19 -15.88
CA SER A 25 -5.36 -1.86 -15.96
C SER A 25 -6.03 -2.17 -14.63
N PHE A 26 -6.95 -1.31 -14.20
CA PHE A 26 -7.50 -1.36 -12.85
C PHE A 26 -9.03 -1.33 -12.89
N CYS A 27 -9.66 -2.21 -12.11
CA CYS A 27 -11.13 -2.29 -12.10
C CYS A 27 -11.80 -1.11 -11.40
N CYS A 28 -11.09 -0.37 -10.55
CA CYS A 28 -11.60 0.82 -9.87
C CYS A 28 -10.46 1.80 -9.51
N ARG A 29 -10.82 3.03 -9.11
CA ARG A 29 -9.88 4.07 -8.71
C ARG A 29 -8.98 3.65 -7.53
N SER A 30 -9.53 2.95 -6.55
CA SER A 30 -8.77 2.51 -5.37
C SER A 30 -7.64 1.55 -5.72
N CYS A 31 -7.83 0.68 -6.72
CA CYS A 31 -6.76 -0.19 -7.20
C CYS A 31 -5.59 0.62 -7.77
N LEU A 32 -5.90 1.66 -8.56
CA LEU A 32 -4.88 2.53 -9.14
C LEU A 32 -4.12 3.29 -8.04
N GLU A 33 -4.83 3.79 -7.03
CA GLU A 33 -4.19 4.50 -5.90
C GLU A 33 -3.26 3.59 -5.09
N VAL A 34 -3.64 2.34 -4.84
CA VAL A 34 -2.75 1.36 -4.18
C VAL A 34 -1.56 1.03 -5.06
N ALA A 35 -1.77 0.82 -6.36
CA ALA A 35 -0.68 0.51 -7.29
C ALA A 35 0.34 1.67 -7.37
N ARG A 36 -0.12 2.92 -7.32
CA ARG A 36 0.76 4.10 -7.19
C ARG A 36 1.56 4.08 -5.89
N ALA A 37 0.90 3.89 -4.77
CA ALA A 37 1.57 3.88 -3.47
C ALA A 37 2.62 2.76 -3.37
N VAL A 38 2.40 1.60 -3.99
CA VAL A 38 3.37 0.51 -4.04
C VAL A 38 4.52 0.84 -5.00
N ALA A 39 4.23 1.36 -6.20
CA ALA A 39 5.26 1.76 -7.15
C ALA A 39 6.21 2.83 -6.56
N ASP A 40 5.64 3.80 -5.82
CA ASP A 40 6.42 4.82 -5.10
C ASP A 40 7.37 4.19 -4.06
N LEU A 41 7.02 3.03 -3.48
CA LEU A 41 7.87 2.30 -2.53
C LEU A 41 8.96 1.48 -3.22
N ASP A 42 8.69 0.92 -4.40
CA ASP A 42 9.69 0.20 -5.21
C ASP A 42 10.85 1.13 -5.64
N ASP A 43 10.58 2.43 -5.80
CA ASP A 43 11.59 3.46 -6.08
C ASP A 43 12.40 3.88 -4.83
N VAL A 44 11.96 3.52 -3.61
CA VAL A 44 12.73 3.79 -2.39
C VAL A 44 13.81 2.71 -2.28
N ASP A 45 15.08 3.11 -2.35
CA ASP A 45 16.19 2.19 -2.10
C ASP A 45 15.97 1.45 -0.76
N GLN A 46 16.08 0.12 -0.84
CA GLN A 46 15.93 -0.89 0.23
C GLN A 46 16.85 -0.74 1.45
N PHE A 47 17.44 0.44 1.70
CA PHE A 47 18.35 0.69 2.81
C PHE A 47 17.62 0.61 4.16
N VAL A 48 17.60 -0.62 4.66
CA VAL A 48 17.44 -1.08 6.04
C VAL A 48 16.09 -0.72 6.69
N VAL A 49 15.06 -1.50 6.32
CA VAL A 49 13.91 -1.75 7.21
C VAL A 49 14.36 -2.68 8.34
N ASP A 50 15.17 -2.19 9.29
CA ASP A 50 15.44 -2.86 10.57
C ASP A 50 14.46 -2.34 11.61
N THR A 51 13.21 -2.81 11.52
CA THR A 51 12.23 -2.60 12.59
C THR A 51 11.88 -3.94 13.19
N ARG A 52 12.26 -4.13 14.45
CA ARG A 52 11.83 -5.28 15.24
C ARG A 52 10.31 -5.25 15.42
N VAL A 53 9.59 -6.02 14.60
CA VAL A 53 8.17 -6.28 14.81
C VAL A 53 8.03 -7.14 16.06
N VAL A 54 7.52 -6.56 17.15
CA VAL A 54 7.09 -7.28 18.35
C VAL A 54 5.57 -7.35 18.28
N GLY A 55 5.02 -8.52 17.95
CA GLY A 55 3.57 -8.74 17.92
C GLY A 55 3.11 -9.51 19.16
N ASP A 56 2.03 -9.05 19.79
CA ASP A 56 1.12 -9.91 20.54
C ASP A 56 -0.06 -10.30 19.64
N GLU A 57 -0.79 -11.35 20.02
CA GLU A 57 -1.81 -12.04 19.21
C GLU A 57 -3.02 -11.19 18.77
N HIS A 58 -3.03 -9.87 19.03
CA HIS A 58 -4.04 -8.92 18.56
C HIS A 58 -3.47 -7.57 18.04
N GLY A 59 -2.21 -7.55 17.60
CA GLY A 59 -1.52 -6.50 16.82
C GLY A 59 -2.18 -5.13 16.63
N VAL A 60 -2.25 -4.32 17.68
CA VAL A 60 -2.49 -2.86 17.56
C VAL A 60 -1.13 -2.16 17.52
N VAL A 61 -0.74 -1.64 16.36
CA VAL A 61 0.46 -0.81 16.23
C VAL A 61 0.13 0.58 16.76
N ARG A 62 0.72 0.97 17.90
CA ARG A 62 0.72 2.37 18.37
C ARG A 62 2.10 2.98 18.14
N PRO A 63 2.19 4.22 17.64
CA PRO A 63 3.47 4.93 17.64
C PRO A 63 3.95 5.09 19.08
N ALA A 64 5.23 4.84 19.31
CA ALA A 64 5.86 5.13 20.59
C ALA A 64 5.77 6.64 20.83
N THR A 65 4.87 7.09 21.70
CA THR A 65 4.96 8.44 22.25
C THR A 65 6.15 8.45 23.18
N ASP A 66 7.30 8.88 22.67
CA ASP A 66 8.47 9.22 23.48
C ASP A 66 8.02 10.26 24.53
N GLY A 67 7.94 9.81 25.78
CA GLY A 67 7.85 10.64 26.98
C GLY A 67 6.92 11.85 26.95
N VAL A 68 5.60 11.66 27.16
CA VAL A 68 4.90 12.63 28.05
C VAL A 68 5.27 12.24 29.47
N LEU A 69 6.40 12.83 29.90
CA LEU A 69 6.81 12.98 31.28
C LEU A 69 5.60 13.38 32.12
N GLY A 70 5.20 12.49 33.02
CA GLY A 70 4.28 12.82 34.09
C GLY A 70 4.83 14.01 34.88
N ILE A 71 4.18 15.16 34.73
CA ILE A 71 4.28 16.24 35.71
C ILE A 71 2.90 16.49 36.33
N ARG A 72 2.72 15.79 37.46
CA ARG A 72 1.89 16.08 38.63
C ARG A 72 0.39 15.91 38.50
#